data_AF-A0A967GY30-F1
#
_entry.id   AF-A0A967GY30-F1
#
_cell.length_a   1.000
_cell.length_b   1.000
_cell.length_c   1.000
_cell.angle_alpha   90.00
_cell.angle_beta   90.00
_cell.angle_gamma   90.00
#
_symmetry.space_group_name_H-M   'P 1'
#
loop_
_entity.id
_entity.type
_entity.pdbx_description
1 polymer ?
#
loop_
_entity_poly.entity_id
_entity_poly.type
_entity_poly.pdbx_seq_one_letter_code
_entity_poly.pdbx_strand_id
1 'polypeptide(L)'
;MATEPQSSPFDLLGIHPSKAGEAPGEEIRVFLPWAQGVEVILDGEIKPMSRVHPQGGFVLELPTLSHSPDYRLLAIDAHGNTWERED
;
A
#
# COMPACT_ATOMS: atom_id res chain seq x y z
N MET A 1 28.78 -19.04 8.93
CA MET A 1 28.17 -18.32 7.79
C MET A 1 26.84 -17.79 8.28
N ALA A 2 26.80 -16.50 8.62
CA ALA A 2 25.58 -15.86 9.11
C ALA A 2 24.68 -15.57 7.90
N THR A 3 23.46 -16.09 7.92
CA THR A 3 22.42 -15.75 6.96
C THR A 3 22.07 -14.29 7.18
N GLU A 4 22.42 -13.42 6.23
CA GLU A 4 21.95 -12.03 6.24
C GLU A 4 20.42 -12.06 6.18
N PRO A 5 19.69 -11.39 7.07
CA PRO A 5 18.26 -11.22 6.88
C PRO A 5 18.09 -10.39 5.60
N GLN A 6 17.66 -11.04 4.51
CA GLN A 6 17.09 -10.34 3.37
C GLN A 6 15.89 -9.57 3.91
N SER A 7 16.12 -8.31 4.26
CA SER A 7 15.06 -7.34 4.53
C SER A 7 14.32 -7.19 3.21
N SER A 8 13.29 -8.00 3.03
CA SER A 8 12.38 -7.87 1.92
C SER A 8 11.83 -6.44 1.97
N PRO A 9 11.88 -5.67 0.87
CA PRO A 9 11.25 -4.35 0.81
C PRO A 9 9.76 -4.36 1.23
N PHE A 10 9.15 -5.55 1.19
CA PHE A 10 7.79 -5.88 1.63
C PHE A 10 7.59 -5.80 3.16
N ASP A 11 8.64 -5.80 3.99
CA ASP A 11 8.48 -5.55 5.44
C ASP A 11 8.08 -4.08 5.74
N LEU A 12 8.14 -3.19 4.74
CA LEU A 12 7.68 -1.80 4.78
C LEU A 12 6.41 -1.55 3.94
N LEU A 13 5.88 -2.58 3.27
CA LEU A 13 4.80 -2.48 2.29
C LEU A 13 3.74 -3.55 2.58
N GLY A 14 2.51 -3.12 2.86
CA GLY A 14 1.43 -4.03 3.25
C GLY A 14 0.48 -3.40 4.27
N ILE A 15 -0.45 -4.20 4.79
CA ILE A 15 -1.36 -3.78 5.86
C ILE A 15 -0.58 -3.72 7.17
N HIS A 16 -0.50 -2.53 7.75
CA HIS A 16 0.13 -2.27 9.03
C HIS A 16 -0.87 -1.66 10.00
N PRO A 17 -0.76 -1.91 11.31
CA PRO A 17 -1.54 -1.17 12.29
C PRO A 17 -1.19 0.32 12.22
N SER A 18 -2.18 1.15 11.90
CA SER A 18 -2.05 2.59 11.90
C SER A 18 -1.94 3.07 13.35
N LYS A 19 -0.94 3.92 13.60
CA LYS A 19 -0.79 4.65 14.87
C LYS A 19 -1.38 6.05 14.81
N ALA A 20 -2.02 6.42 13.70
CA ALA A 20 -2.59 7.75 13.50
C ALA A 20 -4.08 7.76 13.92
N GLY A 21 -4.43 8.64 14.86
CA GLY A 21 -5.82 8.92 15.26
C GLY A 21 -6.22 8.42 16.66
N GLU A 22 -7.45 8.74 17.07
CA GLU A 22 -8.05 8.35 18.36
C GLU A 22 -8.53 6.89 18.41
N ALA A 23 -8.59 6.20 17.26
CA ALA A 23 -9.04 4.81 17.14
C ALA A 23 -7.94 3.95 16.50
N PRO A 24 -7.75 2.68 16.94
CA PRO A 24 -6.84 1.75 16.29
C PRO A 24 -7.36 1.47 14.86
N GLY A 25 -6.54 1.75 13.85
CA GLY A 25 -6.85 1.46 12.45
C GLY A 25 -5.76 0.60 11.83
N GLU A 26 -5.93 0.28 10.55
CA GLU A 26 -4.89 -0.29 9.73
C GLU A 26 -4.56 0.67 8.59
N GLU A 27 -3.43 0.50 7.94
CA GLU A 27 -3.02 1.30 6.80
C GLU A 27 -2.26 0.44 5.81
N ILE A 28 -2.48 0.67 4.52
CA ILE A 28 -1.66 0.13 3.45
C ILE A 28 -0.68 1.22 3.06
N ARG A 29 0.63 0.93 3.17
CA ARG A 29 1.69 1.81 2.68
C ARG A 29 2.35 1.22 1.46
N VAL A 30 2.60 2.05 0.46
CA VAL A 30 3.39 1.66 -0.69
C VAL A 30 4.34 2.76 -1.15
N PHE A 31 5.53 2.37 -1.63
CA PHE A 31 6.50 3.27 -2.24
C PHE A 31 6.70 2.95 -3.72
N LEU A 32 6.13 3.79 -4.58
CA LEU A 32 6.20 3.70 -6.05
C LEU A 32 6.64 5.05 -6.64
N PRO A 33 7.96 5.31 -6.77
CA PRO A 33 8.51 6.59 -7.22
C PRO A 33 8.04 7.04 -8.60
N TRP A 34 7.78 6.09 -9.48
CA TRP A 34 7.37 6.31 -10.85
C TRP A 34 5.85 6.51 -11.01
N ALA A 35 5.06 6.09 -10.01
CA ALA A 35 3.61 6.17 -10.08
C ALA A 35 3.13 7.61 -9.86
N GLN A 36 2.19 8.04 -10.69
CA GLN A 36 1.43 9.28 -10.49
C GLN A 36 0.26 9.07 -9.53
N GLY A 37 -0.33 7.88 -9.54
CA GLY A 37 -1.40 7.48 -8.64
C GLY A 37 -1.28 6.01 -8.28
N VAL A 38 -1.89 5.63 -7.17
CA VAL A 38 -2.03 4.24 -6.78
C VAL A 38 -3.44 4.02 -6.27
N GLU A 39 -4.06 2.92 -6.67
CA GLU A 39 -5.33 2.45 -6.15
C GLU A 39 -5.13 1.06 -5.56
N VAL A 40 -5.96 0.73 -4.57
CA VAL A 40 -6.06 -0.60 -3.97
C VAL A 40 -7.40 -1.18 -4.37
N ILE A 41 -7.42 -2.36 -4.97
CA ILE A 41 -8.62 -3.19 -4.99
C ILE A 41 -8.63 -3.93 -3.65
N LEU A 42 -9.59 -3.64 -2.77
CA LEU A 42 -9.76 -4.25 -1.46
C LEU A 42 -11.12 -4.94 -1.40
N ASP A 43 -11.13 -6.26 -1.26
CA ASP A 43 -12.35 -7.09 -1.28
C ASP A 43 -13.27 -6.78 -2.48
N GLY A 44 -12.66 -6.46 -3.63
CA GLY A 44 -13.35 -6.11 -4.88
C GLY A 44 -13.74 -4.63 -5.02
N GLU A 45 -13.48 -3.78 -4.01
CA GLU A 45 -13.72 -2.34 -4.05
C GLU A 45 -12.44 -1.56 -4.38
N ILE A 46 -12.48 -0.65 -5.36
CA ILE A 46 -11.33 0.20 -5.70
C ILE A 46 -11.30 1.41 -4.77
N LYS A 47 -10.18 1.60 -4.06
CA LYS A 47 -9.92 2.71 -3.16
C LYS A 47 -8.64 3.43 -3.58
N PRO A 48 -8.68 4.74 -3.89
CA PRO A 48 -7.47 5.50 -4.23
C PRO A 48 -6.60 5.72 -2.99
N MET A 49 -5.29 5.61 -3.16
CA MET A 49 -4.31 5.93 -2.11
C MET A 49 -3.96 7.42 -2.13
N SER A 50 -3.75 7.98 -0.95
CA SER A 50 -3.27 9.35 -0.78
C SER A 50 -1.75 9.41 -0.92
N ARG A 51 -1.24 10.33 -1.73
CA ARG A 51 0.21 10.57 -1.86
C ARG A 51 0.71 11.36 -0.65
N VAL A 52 1.48 10.70 0.22
CA VAL A 52 2.02 11.31 1.45
C VAL A 52 3.45 11.82 1.28
N HIS A 53 4.14 11.38 0.22
CA HIS A 53 5.52 11.79 -0.03
C HIS A 53 5.80 12.05 -1.51
N PRO A 54 6.45 13.18 -1.88
CA PRO A 54 6.66 13.57 -3.28
C PRO A 54 7.57 12.61 -4.05
N GLN A 55 8.37 11.78 -3.36
CA GLN A 55 9.19 10.74 -4.00
C GLN A 55 8.41 9.44 -4.27
N GLY A 56 7.08 9.44 -4.14
CA GLY A 56 6.22 8.29 -4.46
C GLY A 56 5.79 7.46 -3.27
N GLY A 57 5.65 8.07 -2.09
CA GLY A 57 5.01 7.40 -0.95
C GLY A 57 3.50 7.59 -1.00
N PHE A 58 2.76 6.49 -0.89
CA PHE A 58 1.30 6.46 -0.91
C PHE A 58 0.77 5.68 0.30
N VAL A 59 -0.37 6.13 0.84
CA VAL A 59 -1.02 5.54 2.01
C VAL A 59 -2.52 5.45 1.78
N LEU A 60 -3.12 4.33 2.17
CA LEU A 60 -4.56 4.18 2.35
C LEU A 60 -4.82 3.83 3.81
N GLU A 61 -5.53 4.69 4.51
CA GLU A 61 -6.01 4.42 5.86
C GLU A 61 -7.26 3.53 5.80
N LEU A 62 -7.32 2.53 6.67
CA LEU A 62 -8.37 1.55 6.77
C LEU A 62 -8.90 1.49 8.22
N PRO A 63 -10.20 1.18 8.40
CA PRO A 63 -10.68 0.76 9.72
C PRO A 63 -9.96 -0.52 10.15
N THR A 64 -10.06 -0.88 11.43
CA THR A 64 -9.61 -2.22 11.88
C THR A 64 -10.34 -3.29 11.07
N LEU A 65 -9.60 -4.14 10.37
CA LEU A 65 -10.16 -5.23 9.60
C LEU A 65 -10.48 -6.39 10.54
N SER A 66 -11.66 -6.98 10.36
CA SER A 66 -12.09 -8.16 11.12
C SER A 66 -11.57 -9.48 10.56
N HIS A 67 -10.95 -9.43 9.37
CA HIS A 67 -10.45 -10.56 8.59
C HIS A 67 -9.20 -10.15 7.81
N SER A 68 -8.51 -11.12 7.22
CA SER A 68 -7.46 -10.86 6.23
C SER A 68 -8.12 -10.56 4.87
N PRO A 69 -8.15 -9.30 4.40
CA PRO A 69 -8.82 -8.97 3.15
C PRO A 69 -7.99 -9.43 1.96
N ASP A 70 -8.66 -9.72 0.85
CA ASP A 70 -7.98 -9.85 -0.43
C ASP A 70 -7.69 -8.46 -0.97
N TYR A 71 -6.44 -8.19 -1.33
CA TYR A 71 -6.07 -6.89 -1.86
C TYR A 71 -5.04 -6.95 -2.98
N ARG A 72 -5.18 -6.05 -3.95
CA ARG A 72 -4.28 -5.90 -5.09
C ARG A 72 -4.01 -4.43 -5.35
N LEU A 73 -2.80 -4.12 -5.84
CA LEU A 73 -2.40 -2.75 -6.12
C LEU A 73 -2.49 -2.46 -7.62
N LEU A 74 -3.07 -1.30 -7.95
CA LEU A 74 -3.09 -0.75 -9.30
C LEU A 74 -2.26 0.53 -9.30
N ALA A 75 -1.11 0.49 -9.96
CA ALA A 75 -0.24 1.65 -10.10
C ALA A 75 -0.53 2.37 -11.42
N ILE A 76 -0.73 3.68 -11.35
CA ILE A 76 -1.02 4.53 -12.50
C ILE A 76 0.25 5.28 -12.88
N ASP A 77 0.71 5.13 -14.11
CA ASP A 77 1.89 5.83 -14.63
C ASP A 77 1.57 7.25 -15.14
N ALA A 78 2.59 7.97 -15.60
CA ALA A 78 2.45 9.34 -16.11
C ALA A 78 1.65 9.47 -17.42
N HIS A 79 1.43 8.37 -18.12
CA HIS A 79 0.62 8.30 -19.33
C HIS A 79 -0.82 7.84 -19.04
N GLY A 80 -1.14 7.55 -17.77
CA GLY A 80 -2.45 7.06 -17.34
C GLY A 80 -2.63 5.56 -17.54
N ASN A 81 -1.58 4.79 -17.85
CA ASN A 81 -1.71 3.34 -17.90
C ASN A 81 -1.71 2.76 -16.49
N THR A 82 -2.55 1.74 -16.28
CA THR A 82 -2.66 1.00 -15.03
C THR A 82 -1.85 -0.28 -15.09
N TRP A 83 -1.06 -0.52 -14.05
CA TRP A 83 -0.25 -1.72 -13.88
C TRP A 83 -0.69 -2.43 -12.61
N GLU A 84 -1.21 -3.63 -12.75
CA GLU A 84 -1.53 -4.49 -11.62
C GLU A 84 -0.24 -5.06 -11.02
N ARG A 85 -0.16 -5.01 -9.70
CA ARG A 85 0.92 -5.58 -8.91
C ARG A 85 0.28 -6.61 -7.99
N GLU A 86 0.43 -7.87 -8.36
CA GLU A 86 0.34 -8.98 -7.41
C GLU A 86 1.69 -9.03 -6.69
N ASP A 87 1.65 -9.02 -5.36
CA ASP A 87 2.83 -9.17 -4.50
C ASP A 87 3.37 -10.61 -4.56
#